data_AF-A0A553EPU1-F1
#
_entry.id   AF-A0A553EPU1-F1
#
_cell.length_a   1.000
_cell.length_b   1.000
_cell.length_c   1.000
_cell.angle_alpha   90.00
_cell.angle_beta   90.00
_cell.angle_gamma   90.00
#
_symmetry.space_group_name_H-M   'P 1'
#
loop_
_entity.id
_entity.type
_entity.pdbx_description
1 polymer ?
#
loop_
_entity_poly.entity_id
_entity_poly.type
_entity_poly.pdbx_seq_one_letter_code
_entity_poly.pdbx_strand_id
1 'polypeptide(L)'
;MYAHLTDMTNMLDTAKIGTSDGTFPLANAQNLQKAVEELQIGISKGMAGYFVLQYEIDNYCIAAEKAIAEFQDSYQQTLQPGTPAELKIFGIDGKGRIEFGSDPAYGGGNTFTVESWMKYDAGFFESGIGSFLSTFDGNQPNEGWMINFLGSNLRTTIGMGPQEGRVLEEGRAYPDNFGKWNHVVTVWNSTLSEGQLKMYVNGELFFSKTNDVKNDAGVLQNYMPNTRNQNMWAFQEPTDNSRCMTGFIKKFRMWSTAKSADEIKSLMNSDVTGTESGLVCAWDFTTVAEDVTNIPDKTGKHVAKIVGNYKWFKVEN
;
A
#
# COMPACT_ATOMS: atom_id res chain seq x y z
N MET A 1 2.92 -4.10 27.95
CA MET A 1 4.36 -4.30 28.26
C MET A 1 4.71 -5.72 28.72
N TYR A 2 4.30 -6.21 29.91
CA TYR A 2 4.71 -7.55 30.39
C TYR A 2 4.36 -8.73 29.46
N ALA A 3 3.18 -8.67 28.81
CA ALA A 3 2.78 -9.66 27.82
C ALA A 3 3.79 -9.70 26.65
N HIS A 4 4.05 -8.56 26.01
CA HIS A 4 5.05 -8.47 24.94
C HIS A 4 6.45 -8.92 25.38
N LEU A 5 6.87 -8.59 26.61
CA LEU A 5 8.17 -9.05 27.11
C LEU A 5 8.25 -10.58 27.14
N THR A 6 7.19 -11.23 27.62
CA THR A 6 7.06 -12.69 27.63
C THR A 6 7.12 -13.24 26.21
N ASP A 7 6.34 -12.67 25.29
CA ASP A 7 6.28 -13.11 23.90
C ASP A 7 7.66 -13.00 23.21
N MET A 8 8.30 -11.83 23.28
CA MET A 8 9.59 -11.59 22.66
C MET A 8 10.69 -12.50 23.22
N THR A 9 10.70 -12.72 24.54
CA THR A 9 11.68 -13.62 25.19
C THR A 9 11.46 -15.06 24.70
N ASN A 10 10.20 -15.53 24.70
CA ASN A 10 9.87 -16.87 24.22
C ASN A 10 10.22 -17.07 22.73
N MET A 11 10.03 -16.04 21.90
CA MET A 11 10.46 -16.07 20.50
C MET A 11 11.97 -16.23 20.37
N LEU A 12 12.77 -15.51 21.16
CA LEU A 12 14.23 -15.65 21.16
C LEU A 12 14.68 -17.03 21.66
N ASP A 13 14.05 -17.55 22.71
CA ASP A 13 14.39 -18.85 23.31
C ASP A 13 14.08 -20.04 22.39
N THR A 14 13.04 -19.92 21.56
CA THR A 14 12.56 -21.00 20.70
C THR A 14 13.01 -20.88 19.24
N ALA A 15 13.46 -19.70 18.81
CA ALA A 15 13.88 -19.47 17.44
C ALA A 15 15.15 -20.25 17.08
N LYS A 16 15.11 -20.91 15.93
CA LYS A 16 16.31 -21.45 15.29
C LYS A 16 17.01 -20.31 14.57
N ILE A 17 18.19 -19.92 15.03
CA ILE A 17 18.98 -18.85 14.41
C ILE A 17 19.94 -19.46 13.39
N GLY A 18 19.99 -18.88 12.19
CA GLY A 18 20.81 -19.40 11.10
C GLY A 18 20.75 -18.54 9.85
N THR A 19 21.26 -19.09 8.75
CA THR A 19 21.26 -18.46 7.42
C THR A 19 20.50 -19.27 6.38
N SER A 20 19.92 -20.41 6.78
CA SER A 20 19.19 -21.33 5.89
C SER A 20 17.68 -21.18 6.06
N ASP A 21 16.93 -21.72 5.11
CA ASP A 21 15.49 -21.90 5.27
C ASP A 21 15.17 -22.63 6.60
N GLY A 22 14.05 -22.23 7.21
CA GLY A 22 13.66 -22.75 8.52
C GLY A 22 14.29 -22.04 9.72
N THR A 23 15.00 -20.94 9.50
CA THR A 23 15.69 -20.19 10.55
C THR A 23 15.38 -18.68 10.50
N PHE A 24 15.72 -17.97 11.57
CA PHE A 24 15.72 -16.51 11.64
C PHE A 24 17.16 -15.97 11.54
N PRO A 25 17.40 -14.86 10.82
CA PRO A 25 18.74 -14.27 10.75
C PRO A 25 19.23 -13.79 12.12
N LEU A 26 20.53 -13.95 12.39
CA LEU A 26 21.15 -13.50 13.64
C LEU A 26 20.94 -12.00 13.91
N ALA A 27 21.02 -11.17 12.86
CA ALA A 27 20.82 -9.73 12.99
C ALA A 27 19.41 -9.38 13.49
N ASN A 28 18.38 -10.10 13.02
CA ASN A 28 17.00 -9.90 13.46
C ASN A 28 16.79 -10.38 14.91
N ALA A 29 17.41 -11.49 15.32
CA ALA A 29 17.40 -11.90 16.72
C ALA A 29 18.08 -10.88 17.64
N GLN A 30 19.21 -10.30 17.21
CA GLN A 30 19.88 -9.23 17.95
C GLN A 30 19.05 -7.95 18.05
N ASN A 31 18.32 -7.58 16.99
CA ASN A 31 17.39 -6.45 17.03
C ASN A 31 16.22 -6.71 17.98
N LEU A 32 15.64 -7.92 17.96
CA LEU A 32 14.59 -8.30 18.90
C LEU A 32 15.10 -8.28 20.36
N GLN A 33 16.33 -8.75 20.60
CA GLN A 33 16.96 -8.70 21.92
C GLN A 33 17.16 -7.25 22.43
N LYS A 34 17.57 -6.32 21.56
CA LYS A 34 17.64 -4.89 21.94
C LYS A 34 16.26 -4.33 22.30
N ALA A 35 15.23 -4.68 21.53
CA ALA A 35 13.88 -4.25 21.84
C ALA A 35 13.37 -4.84 23.17
N VAL A 36 13.78 -6.07 23.53
CA VAL A 36 13.53 -6.66 24.86
C VAL A 36 14.16 -5.80 25.96
N GLU A 37 15.42 -5.40 25.81
CA GLU A 37 16.13 -4.55 26.77
C GLU A 37 15.45 -3.17 26.93
N GLU A 38 15.03 -2.55 25.83
CA GLU A 38 14.29 -1.29 25.84
C GLU A 38 12.94 -1.43 26.55
N LEU A 39 12.21 -2.52 26.31
CA LEU A 39 10.93 -2.78 26.98
C LEU A 39 11.11 -3.03 28.49
N GLN A 40 12.19 -3.72 28.89
CA GLN A 40 12.54 -3.90 30.31
C GLN A 40 12.87 -2.57 31.00
N ILE A 41 13.53 -1.65 30.31
CA ILE A 41 13.74 -0.27 30.79
C ILE A 41 12.38 0.43 30.96
N GLY A 42 11.48 0.32 29.99
CA GLY A 42 10.11 0.86 30.07
C GLY A 42 9.34 0.32 31.28
N ILE A 43 9.39 -0.99 31.52
CA ILE A 43 8.78 -1.63 32.70
C ILE A 43 9.37 -1.08 34.00
N SER A 44 10.70 -0.94 34.08
CA SER A 44 11.38 -0.41 35.27
C SER A 44 10.96 1.04 35.55
N LYS A 45 10.84 1.88 34.51
CA LYS A 45 10.33 3.25 34.62
C LYS A 45 8.88 3.28 35.10
N GLY A 46 8.04 2.37 34.62
CA GLY A 46 6.67 2.20 35.08
C GLY A 46 6.58 1.84 36.55
N MET A 47 7.41 0.89 37.01
CA MET A 47 7.50 0.52 38.43
C MET A 47 8.00 1.67 39.32
N ALA A 48 8.89 2.50 38.80
CA ALA A 48 9.39 3.69 39.48
C ALA A 48 8.42 4.89 39.45
N GLY A 49 7.26 4.76 38.79
CA GLY A 49 6.25 5.82 38.70
C GLY A 49 6.64 6.99 37.79
N TYR A 50 7.50 6.76 36.79
CA TYR A 50 7.94 7.83 35.87
C TYR A 50 6.95 8.17 34.76
N PHE A 51 5.98 7.30 34.46
CA PHE A 51 4.96 7.60 33.47
C PHE A 51 3.83 8.42 34.09
N VAL A 52 3.48 9.50 33.40
CA VAL A 52 2.37 10.40 33.77
C VAL A 52 1.19 10.17 32.83
N LEU A 53 1.46 9.89 31.56
CA LEU A 53 0.45 9.80 30.49
C LEU A 53 0.49 8.42 29.83
N GLN A 54 -0.69 7.92 29.45
CA GLN A 54 -0.84 6.58 28.88
C GLN A 54 -0.01 6.36 27.61
N TYR A 55 0.11 7.38 26.75
CA TYR A 55 0.89 7.28 25.51
C TYR A 55 2.37 6.94 25.75
N GLU A 56 2.92 7.29 26.92
CA GLU A 56 4.31 6.97 27.26
C GLU A 56 4.51 5.46 27.41
N ILE A 57 3.49 4.75 27.92
CA ILE A 57 3.45 3.29 27.99
C ILE A 57 3.17 2.72 26.60
N ASP A 58 2.22 3.32 25.87
CA ASP A 58 1.81 2.86 24.56
C ASP A 58 2.99 2.87 23.57
N ASN A 59 3.88 3.87 23.65
CA ASN A 59 5.08 3.94 22.84
C ASN A 59 5.99 2.69 23.00
N TYR A 60 6.15 2.15 24.21
CA TYR A 60 6.92 0.92 24.42
C TYR A 60 6.19 -0.31 23.87
N CYS A 61 4.86 -0.36 24.00
CA CYS A 61 4.06 -1.45 23.44
C CYS A 61 4.13 -1.45 21.90
N ILE A 62 3.97 -0.28 21.27
CA ILE A 62 4.05 -0.10 19.81
C ILE A 62 5.45 -0.52 19.31
N ALA A 63 6.51 -0.09 19.99
CA ALA A 63 7.88 -0.48 19.63
C ALA A 63 8.09 -1.99 19.74
N ALA A 64 7.56 -2.63 20.80
CA ALA A 64 7.62 -4.07 20.98
C ALA A 64 6.84 -4.83 19.90
N GLU A 65 5.62 -4.39 19.57
CA GLU A 65 4.80 -4.96 18.49
C GLU A 65 5.51 -4.88 17.14
N LYS A 66 6.13 -3.73 16.83
CA LYS A 66 6.96 -3.56 15.63
C LYS A 66 8.12 -4.55 15.60
N ALA A 67 8.87 -4.68 16.70
CA ALA A 67 10.00 -5.61 16.78
C ALA A 67 9.57 -7.08 16.63
N ILE A 68 8.44 -7.46 17.22
CA ILE A 68 7.84 -8.80 17.06
C ILE A 68 7.52 -9.06 15.59
N ALA A 69 6.81 -8.13 14.93
CA ALA A 69 6.44 -8.26 13.53
C ALA A 69 7.67 -8.36 12.61
N GLU A 70 8.66 -7.50 12.80
CA GLU A 70 9.92 -7.53 12.03
C GLU A 70 10.68 -8.85 12.22
N PHE A 71 10.69 -9.40 13.43
CA PHE A 71 11.31 -10.69 13.69
C PHE A 71 10.55 -11.82 13.01
N GLN A 72 9.22 -11.88 13.13
CA GLN A 72 8.38 -12.88 12.46
C GLN A 72 8.54 -12.83 10.94
N ASP A 73 8.53 -11.63 10.37
CA ASP A 73 8.70 -11.40 8.93
C ASP A 73 10.09 -11.79 8.43
N SER A 74 11.10 -11.83 9.30
CA SER A 74 12.46 -12.25 8.95
C SER A 74 12.66 -13.76 8.79
N TYR A 75 11.65 -14.58 9.14
CA TYR A 75 11.73 -16.04 8.99
C TYR A 75 12.09 -16.43 7.56
N GLN A 76 13.17 -17.19 7.39
CA GLN A 76 13.67 -17.56 6.08
C GLN A 76 12.91 -18.76 5.53
N GLN A 77 12.26 -18.56 4.38
CA GLN A 77 11.59 -19.62 3.63
C GLN A 77 11.65 -19.30 2.13
N THR A 78 12.25 -20.20 1.36
CA THR A 78 12.22 -20.12 -0.10
C THR A 78 10.98 -20.85 -0.61
N LEU A 79 10.19 -20.14 -1.42
CA LEU A 79 9.04 -20.72 -2.12
C LEU A 79 9.39 -20.86 -3.60
N GLN A 80 9.01 -21.98 -4.22
CA GLN A 80 9.27 -22.21 -5.65
C GLN A 80 8.36 -21.32 -6.50
N PRO A 81 8.82 -20.87 -7.69
CA PRO A 81 7.94 -20.19 -8.64
C PRO A 81 6.64 -20.96 -8.90
N GLY A 82 5.54 -20.22 -9.05
CA GLY A 82 4.19 -20.79 -9.19
C GLY A 82 3.54 -21.28 -7.89
N THR A 83 4.25 -21.28 -6.75
CA THR A 83 3.64 -21.61 -5.46
C THR A 83 2.59 -20.55 -5.07
N PRO A 84 1.35 -20.94 -4.71
CA PRO A 84 0.37 -20.00 -4.16
C PRO A 84 0.90 -19.29 -2.91
N ALA A 85 0.92 -17.97 -2.96
CA ALA A 85 1.51 -17.13 -1.94
C ALA A 85 0.93 -15.72 -1.95
N GLU A 86 1.05 -15.03 -0.82
CA GLU A 86 0.72 -13.62 -0.68
C GLU A 86 2.00 -12.78 -0.72
N LEU A 87 2.03 -11.77 -1.58
CA LEU A 87 3.16 -10.85 -1.67
C LEU A 87 3.01 -9.73 -0.65
N LYS A 88 3.99 -9.58 0.25
CA LYS A 88 4.21 -8.41 1.09
C LYS A 88 5.38 -7.59 0.56
N ILE A 89 5.21 -6.28 0.49
CA ILE A 89 6.27 -5.31 0.20
C ILE A 89 6.61 -4.55 1.47
N PHE A 90 7.89 -4.45 1.81
CA PHE A 90 8.37 -3.72 2.98
C PHE A 90 8.86 -2.34 2.56
N GLY A 91 7.93 -1.39 2.38
CA GLY A 91 8.23 -0.11 1.76
C GLY A 91 8.80 0.97 2.68
N ILE A 92 8.67 0.83 4.00
CA ILE A 92 9.20 1.81 4.98
C ILE A 92 10.69 2.09 4.71
N ASP A 93 11.10 3.36 4.87
CA ASP A 93 12.42 3.90 4.49
C ASP A 93 12.77 3.77 3.00
N GLY A 94 11.76 3.60 2.14
CA GLY A 94 11.95 3.35 0.71
C GLY A 94 12.63 2.02 0.40
N LYS A 95 12.56 1.05 1.32
CA LYS A 95 13.25 -0.24 1.21
C LYS A 95 12.61 -1.18 0.22
N GLY A 96 11.34 -1.01 -0.15
CA GLY A 96 10.60 -1.93 -1.00
C GLY A 96 9.51 -1.24 -1.81
N ARG A 97 9.32 -1.64 -3.07
CA ARG A 97 8.23 -1.18 -3.94
C ARG A 97 7.96 -2.15 -5.09
N ILE A 98 6.86 -1.93 -5.80
CA ILE A 98 6.64 -2.51 -7.13
C ILE A 98 6.68 -1.38 -8.15
N GLU A 99 7.45 -1.55 -9.22
CA GLU A 99 7.50 -0.66 -10.36
C GLU A 99 6.72 -1.30 -11.51
N PHE A 100 5.67 -0.65 -12.00
CA PHE A 100 4.90 -1.11 -13.16
C PHE A 100 5.41 -0.52 -14.50
N GLY A 101 6.46 0.31 -14.42
CA GLY A 101 6.97 1.10 -15.55
C GLY A 101 6.16 2.37 -15.80
N SER A 102 6.39 2.97 -16.97
CA SER A 102 5.72 4.17 -17.44
C SER A 102 4.88 3.87 -18.68
N ASP A 103 3.61 4.24 -18.65
CA ASP A 103 2.75 4.28 -19.83
C ASP A 103 1.76 5.46 -19.66
N PRO A 104 1.53 6.29 -20.70
CA PRO A 104 0.55 7.37 -20.61
C PRO A 104 -0.86 6.89 -20.21
N ALA A 105 -1.22 5.65 -20.56
CA ALA A 105 -2.48 5.02 -20.17
C ALA A 105 -2.61 4.83 -18.65
N TYR A 106 -1.50 4.77 -17.89
CA TYR A 106 -1.53 4.72 -16.43
C TYR A 106 -2.02 6.02 -15.79
N GLY A 107 -1.95 7.14 -16.50
CA GLY A 107 -2.60 8.38 -16.08
C GLY A 107 -4.12 8.34 -16.21
N GLY A 108 -4.68 7.40 -16.97
CA GLY A 108 -6.08 7.45 -17.37
C GLY A 108 -6.39 8.66 -18.26
N GLY A 109 -7.67 8.99 -18.39
CA GLY A 109 -8.13 10.18 -19.12
C GLY A 109 -9.34 10.80 -18.46
N ASN A 110 -10.37 11.10 -19.26
CA ASN A 110 -11.66 11.60 -18.74
C ASN A 110 -12.31 10.62 -17.75
N THR A 111 -12.04 9.33 -17.90
CA THR A 111 -12.49 8.30 -16.98
C THR A 111 -11.37 7.32 -16.69
N PHE A 112 -11.39 6.70 -15.52
CA PHE A 112 -10.60 5.52 -15.23
C PHE A 112 -11.10 4.81 -13.96
N THR A 113 -10.66 3.57 -13.78
CA THR A 113 -10.83 2.81 -12.53
C THR A 113 -9.51 2.14 -12.18
N VAL A 114 -9.10 2.23 -10.91
CA VAL A 114 -7.94 1.53 -10.35
C VAL A 114 -8.45 0.62 -9.24
N GLU A 115 -8.19 -0.68 -9.32
CA GLU A 115 -8.59 -1.63 -8.28
C GLU A 115 -7.43 -2.50 -7.82
N SER A 116 -7.42 -2.83 -6.54
CA SER A 116 -6.53 -3.86 -5.99
C SER A 116 -7.11 -4.39 -4.69
N TRP A 117 -6.80 -5.64 -4.36
CA TRP A 117 -6.88 -6.07 -2.98
C TRP A 117 -5.63 -5.60 -2.22
N MET A 118 -5.85 -5.12 -1.00
CA MET A 118 -4.82 -4.69 -0.07
C MET A 118 -5.01 -5.38 1.27
N LYS A 119 -3.92 -5.80 1.90
CA LYS A 119 -3.87 -6.17 3.32
C LYS A 119 -2.70 -5.42 3.96
N TYR A 120 -2.83 -5.00 5.21
CA TYR A 120 -1.84 -4.19 5.91
C TYR A 120 -1.85 -4.57 7.39
N ASP A 121 -0.73 -4.27 8.05
CA ASP A 121 -0.51 -4.55 9.46
C ASP A 121 -0.47 -3.24 10.24
N ALA A 122 -0.42 -3.29 11.57
CA ALA A 122 -0.18 -2.09 12.37
C ALA A 122 1.19 -1.46 12.04
N GLY A 123 1.30 -0.14 12.12
CA GLY A 123 2.56 0.57 11.85
C GLY A 123 3.03 0.52 10.38
N PHE A 124 2.10 0.30 9.45
CA PHE A 124 2.42 0.09 8.04
C PHE A 124 2.99 1.31 7.29
N PHE A 125 3.00 2.51 7.88
CA PHE A 125 3.69 3.68 7.34
C PHE A 125 4.07 4.64 8.48
N GLU A 126 5.11 5.44 8.28
CA GLU A 126 5.70 6.28 9.34
C GLU A 126 5.84 7.76 8.96
N SER A 127 5.65 8.10 7.69
CA SER A 127 5.67 9.49 7.22
C SER A 127 4.26 10.08 7.20
N GLY A 128 4.14 11.37 6.85
CA GLY A 128 2.83 12.02 6.75
C GLY A 128 1.90 11.34 5.74
N ILE A 129 2.45 10.66 4.72
CA ILE A 129 1.68 10.00 3.67
C ILE A 129 2.25 8.61 3.37
N GLY A 130 1.43 7.56 3.49
CA GLY A 130 1.75 6.22 2.97
C GLY A 130 1.18 6.02 1.57
N SER A 131 2.02 5.96 0.54
CA SER A 131 1.58 5.80 -0.85
C SER A 131 1.34 4.32 -1.20
N PHE A 132 0.10 3.93 -1.49
CA PHE A 132 -0.21 2.55 -1.89
C PHE A 132 0.01 2.34 -3.39
N LEU A 133 -0.57 3.18 -4.24
CA LEU A 133 -0.45 3.14 -5.71
C LEU A 133 -0.42 4.58 -6.22
N SER A 134 0.55 4.92 -7.07
CA SER A 134 0.72 6.30 -7.54
C SER A 134 1.34 6.40 -8.93
N THR A 135 0.80 7.32 -9.73
CA THR A 135 1.43 7.94 -10.91
C THR A 135 1.77 9.41 -10.69
N PHE A 136 1.51 9.90 -9.47
CA PHE A 136 1.61 11.32 -9.14
C PHE A 136 3.05 11.80 -9.32
N ASP A 137 3.20 12.94 -10.00
CA ASP A 137 4.51 13.39 -10.49
C ASP A 137 5.12 14.55 -9.71
N GLY A 138 4.38 15.12 -8.76
CA GLY A 138 4.85 16.18 -7.86
C GLY A 138 5.30 17.48 -8.53
N ASN A 139 5.13 17.62 -9.85
CA ASN A 139 5.47 18.83 -10.61
C ASN A 139 4.27 19.78 -10.71
N GLN A 140 4.48 21.01 -11.20
CA GLN A 140 3.39 21.98 -11.38
C GLN A 140 3.03 22.18 -12.85
N PRO A 141 1.73 22.22 -13.21
CA PRO A 141 0.60 21.73 -12.40
C PRO A 141 0.75 20.23 -12.10
N ASN A 142 0.22 19.80 -10.94
CA ASN A 142 0.26 18.40 -10.53
C ASN A 142 -0.43 17.52 -11.56
N GLU A 143 0.22 16.43 -11.98
CA GLU A 143 -0.34 15.43 -12.90
C GLU A 143 -0.48 14.06 -12.22
N GLY A 144 -1.40 13.25 -12.75
CA GLY A 144 -1.59 11.87 -12.31
C GLY A 144 -2.49 11.73 -11.08
N TRP A 145 -2.39 10.58 -10.43
CA TRP A 145 -3.24 10.21 -9.30
C TRP A 145 -2.45 9.40 -8.27
N MET A 146 -2.95 9.39 -7.04
CA MET A 146 -2.40 8.60 -5.94
C MET A 146 -3.53 8.06 -5.07
N ILE A 147 -3.44 6.79 -4.70
CA ILE A 147 -4.18 6.16 -3.61
C ILE A 147 -3.24 6.09 -2.41
N ASN A 148 -3.55 6.78 -1.33
CA ASN A 148 -2.65 6.92 -0.19
C ASN A 148 -3.37 6.94 1.16
N PHE A 149 -2.60 6.73 2.21
CA PHE A 149 -2.98 7.02 3.58
C PHE A 149 -2.48 8.41 4.00
N LEU A 150 -3.27 9.09 4.83
CA LEU A 150 -2.90 10.32 5.54
C LEU A 150 -3.54 10.26 6.94
N GLY A 151 -2.73 10.03 7.97
CA GLY A 151 -3.25 9.62 9.27
C GLY A 151 -4.08 8.34 9.15
N SER A 152 -5.26 8.28 9.77
CA SER A 152 -6.14 7.12 9.66
C SER A 152 -6.94 7.06 8.35
N ASN A 153 -6.84 8.07 7.48
CA ASN A 153 -7.69 8.15 6.28
C ASN A 153 -7.06 7.41 5.10
N LEU A 154 -7.83 6.53 4.45
CA LEU A 154 -7.56 6.12 3.08
C LEU A 154 -8.14 7.18 2.13
N ARG A 155 -7.30 7.67 1.22
CA ARG A 155 -7.53 8.85 0.38
C ARG A 155 -7.25 8.55 -1.08
N THR A 156 -7.89 9.30 -1.97
CA THR A 156 -7.39 9.50 -3.34
C THR A 156 -7.09 10.98 -3.56
N THR A 157 -5.94 11.24 -4.18
CA THR A 157 -5.51 12.55 -4.66
C THR A 157 -5.37 12.50 -6.18
N ILE A 158 -5.98 13.43 -6.91
CA ILE A 158 -5.78 13.59 -8.36
C ILE A 158 -5.32 15.01 -8.69
N GLY A 159 -4.39 15.13 -9.64
CA GLY A 159 -3.89 16.42 -10.11
C GLY A 159 -4.96 17.22 -10.84
N MET A 160 -5.08 18.52 -10.51
CA MET A 160 -6.06 19.41 -11.12
C MET A 160 -5.36 20.62 -11.73
N GLY A 161 -5.89 21.16 -12.81
CA GLY A 161 -5.24 22.26 -13.52
C GLY A 161 -6.13 22.94 -14.56
N PRO A 162 -5.56 23.86 -15.35
CA PRO A 162 -4.12 24.08 -15.53
C PRO A 162 -3.43 24.96 -14.47
N GLN A 163 -4.15 25.51 -13.48
CA GLN A 163 -3.52 26.31 -12.42
C GLN A 163 -2.61 25.44 -11.53
N GLU A 164 -1.47 25.99 -11.13
CA GLU A 164 -0.53 25.35 -10.19
C GLU A 164 -1.16 25.09 -8.81
N GLY A 165 -0.66 24.08 -8.11
CA GLY A 165 -0.98 23.78 -6.72
C GLY A 165 -2.37 23.22 -6.49
N ARG A 166 -3.07 22.80 -7.55
CA ARG A 166 -4.45 22.29 -7.46
C ARG A 166 -4.47 20.76 -7.47
N VAL A 167 -5.29 20.21 -6.58
CA VAL A 167 -5.61 18.78 -6.47
C VAL A 167 -7.07 18.62 -6.05
N LEU A 168 -7.70 17.53 -6.48
CA LEU A 168 -8.96 17.07 -5.91
C LEU A 168 -8.64 15.90 -4.98
N GLU A 169 -9.05 16.03 -3.72
CA GLU A 169 -8.76 15.05 -2.67
C GLU A 169 -10.02 14.72 -1.88
N GLU A 170 -10.19 13.44 -1.57
CA GLU A 170 -11.19 12.96 -0.61
C GLU A 170 -10.65 11.73 0.10
N GLY A 171 -10.93 11.61 1.39
CA GLY A 171 -10.50 10.47 2.18
C GLY A 171 -11.35 10.31 3.43
N ARG A 172 -11.41 9.08 3.94
CA ARG A 172 -12.16 8.73 5.14
C ARG A 172 -11.37 7.77 6.00
N ALA A 173 -11.67 7.78 7.29
CA ALA A 173 -11.05 6.87 8.25
C ALA A 173 -11.22 5.44 7.77
N TYR A 174 -10.10 4.77 7.52
CA TYR A 174 -10.07 3.40 7.07
C TYR A 174 -10.24 2.47 8.28
N PRO A 175 -10.89 1.30 8.13
CA PRO A 175 -11.09 0.39 9.26
C PRO A 175 -9.76 -0.04 9.89
N ASP A 176 -9.70 -0.32 11.20
CA ASP A 176 -8.51 -0.92 11.83
C ASP A 176 -8.57 -2.46 11.78
N ASN A 177 -8.79 -3.01 10.58
CA ASN A 177 -8.94 -4.45 10.38
C ASN A 177 -7.63 -5.12 9.92
N PHE A 178 -6.54 -4.82 10.63
CA PHE A 178 -5.19 -5.33 10.35
C PHE A 178 -5.17 -6.84 10.08
N GLY A 179 -4.34 -7.25 9.13
CA GLY A 179 -4.23 -8.64 8.69
C GLY A 179 -5.39 -9.15 7.83
N LYS A 180 -6.38 -8.31 7.49
CA LYS A 180 -7.49 -8.69 6.58
C LYS A 180 -7.33 -8.08 5.19
N TRP A 181 -7.74 -8.85 4.19
CA TRP A 181 -7.84 -8.40 2.81
C TRP A 181 -9.05 -7.49 2.61
N ASN A 182 -8.84 -6.34 1.98
CA ASN A 182 -9.89 -5.43 1.56
C ASN A 182 -9.73 -5.13 0.07
N HIS A 183 -10.83 -5.16 -0.68
CA HIS A 183 -10.85 -4.73 -2.09
C HIS A 183 -11.03 -3.22 -2.14
N VAL A 184 -10.05 -2.49 -2.66
CA VAL A 184 -10.05 -1.04 -2.76
C VAL A 184 -10.15 -0.65 -4.22
N VAL A 185 -11.11 0.21 -4.55
CA VAL A 185 -11.36 0.66 -5.92
C VAL A 185 -11.54 2.16 -5.98
N THR A 186 -10.74 2.84 -6.77
CA THR A 186 -10.89 4.27 -7.09
C THR A 186 -11.47 4.42 -8.48
N VAL A 187 -12.49 5.29 -8.62
CA VAL A 187 -13.14 5.60 -9.91
C VAL A 187 -13.13 7.11 -10.12
N TRP A 188 -12.64 7.53 -11.27
CA TRP A 188 -12.78 8.91 -11.75
C TRP A 188 -13.70 8.95 -12.98
N ASN A 189 -14.63 9.90 -12.99
CA ASN A 189 -15.49 10.14 -14.12
C ASN A 189 -15.75 11.65 -14.32
N SER A 190 -15.00 12.27 -15.24
CA SER A 190 -15.19 13.68 -15.61
C SER A 190 -16.39 13.92 -16.55
N THR A 191 -17.04 12.87 -17.07
CA THR A 191 -18.20 13.00 -17.96
C THR A 191 -19.51 13.20 -17.21
N LEU A 192 -19.52 13.01 -15.88
CA LEU A 192 -20.63 13.39 -15.02
C LEU A 192 -20.58 14.89 -14.73
N SER A 193 -21.71 15.50 -14.36
CA SER A 193 -21.77 16.94 -14.02
C SER A 193 -20.69 17.32 -13.02
N GLU A 194 -19.82 18.25 -13.42
CA GLU A 194 -18.63 18.74 -12.71
C GLU A 194 -17.50 17.71 -12.53
N GLY A 195 -17.73 16.43 -12.78
CA GLY A 195 -16.76 15.35 -12.59
C GLY A 195 -16.81 14.77 -11.18
N GLN A 196 -16.64 13.45 -11.07
CA GLN A 196 -16.86 12.72 -9.83
C GLN A 196 -15.73 11.74 -9.53
N LEU A 197 -15.19 11.86 -8.32
CA LEU A 197 -14.23 10.94 -7.72
C LEU A 197 -14.95 10.06 -6.70
N LYS A 198 -14.78 8.75 -6.81
CA LYS A 198 -15.34 7.78 -5.86
C LYS A 198 -14.28 6.78 -5.41
N MET A 199 -14.43 6.31 -4.19
CA MET A 199 -13.76 5.10 -3.73
C MET A 199 -14.78 4.10 -3.21
N TYR A 200 -14.53 2.83 -3.47
CA TYR A 200 -15.27 1.70 -2.95
C TYR A 200 -14.33 0.81 -2.14
N VAL A 201 -14.85 0.25 -1.05
CA VAL A 201 -14.15 -0.71 -0.20
C VAL A 201 -15.06 -1.92 -0.02
N ASN A 202 -14.57 -3.11 -0.40
CA ASN A 202 -15.31 -4.37 -0.34
C ASN A 202 -16.67 -4.29 -1.08
N GLY A 203 -16.68 -3.63 -2.24
CA GLY A 203 -17.87 -3.47 -3.09
C GLY A 203 -18.86 -2.39 -2.64
N GLU A 204 -18.65 -1.76 -1.49
CA GLU A 204 -19.52 -0.71 -0.95
C GLU A 204 -18.90 0.68 -1.13
N LEU A 205 -19.74 1.70 -1.35
CA LEU A 205 -19.27 3.08 -1.55
C LEU A 205 -18.61 3.59 -0.26
N PHE A 206 -17.32 3.87 -0.34
CA PHE A 206 -16.54 4.38 0.79
C PHE A 206 -16.66 5.91 0.87
N PHE A 207 -16.37 6.61 -0.22
CA PHE A 207 -16.63 8.04 -0.35
C PHE A 207 -16.98 8.44 -1.79
N SER A 208 -17.58 9.62 -1.95
CA SER A 208 -17.82 10.26 -3.24
C SER A 208 -17.60 11.76 -3.10
N LYS A 209 -16.88 12.35 -4.06
CA LYS A 209 -16.56 13.77 -4.12
C LYS A 209 -16.83 14.30 -5.52
N THR A 210 -17.64 15.35 -5.59
CA THR A 210 -17.76 16.16 -6.81
C THR A 210 -16.55 17.09 -6.88
N ASN A 211 -16.01 17.27 -8.08
CA ASN A 211 -14.94 18.24 -8.31
C ASN A 211 -15.46 19.66 -8.04
N ASP A 212 -14.88 20.29 -7.02
CA ASP A 212 -15.15 21.65 -6.60
C ASP A 212 -13.92 22.55 -6.73
N VAL A 213 -12.88 22.08 -7.41
CA VAL A 213 -11.60 22.78 -7.54
C VAL A 213 -11.75 23.89 -8.56
N LYS A 214 -11.71 25.14 -8.10
CA LYS A 214 -11.84 26.34 -8.95
C LYS A 214 -10.59 27.20 -8.84
N ASN A 215 -10.28 27.93 -9.91
CA ASN A 215 -9.27 28.99 -9.85
C ASN A 215 -9.82 30.26 -9.19
N ASP A 216 -8.99 31.28 -9.07
CA ASP A 216 -9.34 32.55 -8.41
C ASP A 216 -10.46 33.32 -9.13
N ALA A 217 -10.71 33.01 -10.41
CA ALA A 217 -11.82 33.54 -11.20
C ALA A 217 -13.10 32.68 -11.12
N GLY A 218 -13.12 31.63 -10.29
CA GLY A 218 -14.26 30.73 -10.12
C GLY A 218 -14.43 29.69 -11.22
N VAL A 219 -13.45 29.54 -12.13
CA VAL A 219 -13.50 28.58 -13.23
C VAL A 219 -13.08 27.20 -12.73
N LEU A 220 -13.92 26.19 -12.97
CA LEU A 220 -13.65 24.81 -12.60
C LEU A 220 -12.37 24.30 -13.29
N GLN A 221 -11.50 23.68 -12.51
CA GLN A 221 -10.27 23.05 -12.99
C GLN A 221 -10.57 21.62 -13.44
N ASN A 222 -9.78 21.13 -14.40
CA ASN A 222 -9.93 19.80 -14.98
C ASN A 222 -8.87 18.85 -14.41
N TYR A 223 -9.16 17.55 -14.50
CA TYR A 223 -8.18 16.51 -14.23
C TYR A 223 -6.97 16.65 -15.16
N MET A 224 -5.77 16.57 -14.58
CA MET A 224 -4.50 16.59 -15.28
C MET A 224 -3.93 15.16 -15.32
N PRO A 225 -4.07 14.42 -16.44
CA PRO A 225 -3.53 13.07 -16.55
C PRO A 225 -2.00 13.08 -16.55
N ASN A 226 -1.39 11.91 -16.35
CA ASN A 226 0.07 11.71 -16.35
C ASN A 226 0.68 11.88 -17.77
N THR A 227 0.65 13.09 -18.32
CA THR A 227 1.15 13.39 -19.68
C THR A 227 2.67 13.42 -19.76
N ARG A 228 3.33 13.68 -18.63
CA ARG A 228 4.80 13.59 -18.50
C ARG A 228 5.32 12.14 -18.42
N ASN A 229 4.42 11.16 -18.48
CA ASN A 229 4.74 9.73 -18.51
C ASN A 229 5.58 9.27 -17.30
N GLN A 230 5.21 9.75 -16.11
CA GLN A 230 5.80 9.30 -14.85
C GLN A 230 5.54 7.80 -14.64
N ASN A 231 6.47 7.12 -13.95
CA ASN A 231 6.28 5.73 -13.59
C ASN A 231 5.06 5.54 -12.67
N MET A 232 4.40 4.39 -12.79
CA MET A 232 3.42 3.93 -11.80
C MET A 232 4.10 3.00 -10.80
N TRP A 233 4.07 3.34 -9.51
CA TRP A 233 4.64 2.52 -8.43
C TRP A 233 3.59 2.11 -7.40
N ALA A 234 3.81 0.97 -6.74
CA ALA A 234 3.11 0.57 -5.52
C ALA A 234 4.03 0.68 -4.29
N PHE A 235 3.45 0.98 -3.13
CA PHE A 235 4.11 1.06 -1.81
C PHE A 235 5.14 2.20 -1.65
N GLN A 236 5.34 3.02 -2.68
CA GLN A 236 6.18 4.21 -2.66
C GLN A 236 5.71 5.19 -3.74
N GLU A 237 5.68 6.49 -3.46
CA GLU A 237 5.45 7.51 -4.49
C GLU A 237 6.67 7.64 -5.43
N PRO A 238 6.48 7.71 -6.76
CA PRO A 238 7.56 7.85 -7.74
C PRO A 238 8.47 9.08 -7.58
N THR A 239 7.98 10.16 -6.96
CA THR A 239 8.67 11.46 -6.91
C THR A 239 9.03 11.93 -5.50
N ASP A 240 8.38 11.38 -4.47
CA ASP A 240 8.71 11.59 -3.07
C ASP A 240 8.87 10.24 -2.37
N ASN A 241 10.09 9.73 -2.39
CA ASN A 241 10.42 8.40 -1.85
C ASN A 241 10.16 8.27 -0.34
N SER A 242 9.98 9.38 0.39
CA SER A 242 9.59 9.35 1.81
C SER A 242 8.15 8.92 2.01
N ARG A 243 7.31 9.05 0.97
CA ARG A 243 5.91 8.61 0.98
C ARG A 243 5.84 7.13 0.63
N CYS A 244 6.08 6.30 1.63
CA CYS A 244 6.19 4.87 1.49
C CYS A 244 5.37 4.15 2.54
N MET A 245 4.98 2.91 2.24
CA MET A 245 4.25 2.07 3.18
C MET A 245 4.56 0.60 2.96
N THR A 246 4.34 -0.22 3.97
CA THR A 246 4.42 -1.67 3.93
C THR A 246 3.02 -2.24 3.75
N GLY A 247 2.90 -3.36 3.04
CA GLY A 247 1.64 -4.08 2.96
C GLY A 247 1.65 -5.16 1.91
N PHE A 248 0.49 -5.78 1.75
CA PHE A 248 0.25 -6.87 0.81
C PHE A 248 -0.65 -6.40 -0.33
N ILE A 249 -0.43 -6.96 -1.51
CA ILE A 249 -1.17 -6.63 -2.74
C ILE A 249 -1.55 -7.91 -3.49
N LYS A 250 -2.75 -7.93 -4.07
CA LYS A 250 -3.13 -8.93 -5.08
C LYS A 250 -4.20 -8.38 -6.03
N LYS A 251 -4.27 -8.97 -7.21
CA LYS A 251 -5.24 -8.65 -8.28
C LYS A 251 -5.31 -7.14 -8.57
N PHE A 252 -4.15 -6.52 -8.78
CA PHE A 252 -4.06 -5.13 -9.20
C PHE A 252 -4.51 -5.00 -10.65
N ARG A 253 -5.46 -4.10 -10.94
CA ARG A 253 -5.96 -3.83 -12.28
C ARG A 253 -6.22 -2.35 -12.48
N MET A 254 -6.01 -1.89 -13.70
CA MET A 254 -6.40 -0.55 -14.12
C MET A 254 -7.26 -0.62 -15.37
N TRP A 255 -8.30 0.21 -15.41
CA TRP A 255 -9.27 0.30 -16.48
C TRP A 255 -9.35 1.74 -16.99
N SER A 256 -9.50 1.91 -18.31
CA SER A 256 -9.72 3.22 -18.94
C SER A 256 -11.16 3.72 -18.83
N THR A 257 -12.06 2.90 -18.27
CA THR A 257 -13.49 3.21 -18.09
C THR A 257 -13.83 3.44 -16.63
N ALA A 258 -14.78 4.34 -16.34
CA ALA A 258 -15.37 4.47 -15.02
C ALA A 258 -16.34 3.30 -14.74
N LYS A 259 -15.99 2.41 -13.81
CA LYS A 259 -16.84 1.27 -13.43
C LYS A 259 -18.00 1.72 -12.54
N SER A 260 -19.17 1.13 -12.78
CA SER A 260 -20.36 1.28 -11.94
C SER A 260 -20.26 0.47 -10.65
N ALA A 261 -21.14 0.75 -9.68
CA ALA A 261 -21.17 0.01 -8.42
C ALA A 261 -21.42 -1.50 -8.61
N ASP A 262 -22.31 -1.86 -9.54
CA ASP A 262 -22.62 -3.27 -9.84
C ASP A 262 -21.44 -3.98 -10.52
N GLU A 263 -20.76 -3.31 -11.46
CA GLU A 263 -19.52 -3.83 -12.04
C GLU A 263 -18.44 -4.05 -10.98
N ILE A 264 -18.28 -3.12 -10.02
CA ILE A 264 -17.30 -3.26 -8.95
C ILE A 264 -17.60 -4.47 -8.05
N LYS A 265 -18.87 -4.68 -7.69
CA LYS A 265 -19.28 -5.88 -6.92
C LYS A 265 -18.99 -7.18 -7.65
N SER A 266 -19.12 -7.18 -8.99
CA SER A 266 -18.77 -8.31 -9.83
C SER A 266 -17.24 -8.51 -9.94
N LEU A 267 -16.48 -7.43 -10.14
CA LEU A 267 -15.02 -7.44 -10.29
C LEU A 267 -14.29 -7.95 -9.05
N MET A 268 -14.82 -7.64 -7.86
CA MET A 268 -14.29 -8.11 -6.58
C MET A 268 -14.17 -9.64 -6.51
N ASN A 269 -15.08 -10.36 -7.17
CA ASN A 269 -15.19 -11.83 -7.09
C ASN A 269 -14.82 -12.54 -8.40
N SER A 270 -14.30 -11.83 -9.40
CA SER A 270 -13.96 -12.40 -10.71
C SER A 270 -12.46 -12.30 -11.01
N ASP A 271 -12.01 -13.16 -11.91
CA ASP A 271 -10.71 -13.07 -12.55
C ASP A 271 -10.84 -12.41 -13.92
N VAL A 272 -9.78 -11.72 -14.35
CA VAL A 272 -9.68 -11.14 -15.70
C VAL A 272 -8.74 -11.97 -16.54
N THR A 273 -8.97 -12.01 -17.84
CA THR A 273 -8.18 -12.73 -18.84
C THR A 273 -7.11 -11.87 -19.48
N GLY A 274 -7.23 -10.54 -19.41
CA GLY A 274 -6.32 -9.59 -20.09
C GLY A 274 -6.89 -9.03 -21.40
N THR A 275 -8.05 -9.52 -21.86
CA THR A 275 -8.67 -9.15 -23.14
C THR A 275 -9.92 -8.31 -22.98
N GLU A 276 -10.32 -8.02 -21.75
CA GLU A 276 -11.51 -7.25 -21.44
C GLU A 276 -11.44 -5.83 -22.02
N SER A 277 -12.56 -5.37 -22.58
CA SER A 277 -12.65 -4.01 -23.10
C SER A 277 -12.37 -2.99 -22.00
N GLY A 278 -11.47 -2.05 -22.30
CA GLY A 278 -11.05 -1.01 -21.38
C GLY A 278 -10.05 -1.45 -20.30
N LEU A 279 -9.58 -2.71 -20.27
CA LEU A 279 -8.50 -3.11 -19.38
C LEU A 279 -7.16 -2.54 -19.88
N VAL A 280 -6.49 -1.76 -19.04
CA VAL A 280 -5.18 -1.16 -19.32
C VAL A 280 -4.07 -2.15 -18.93
N CYS A 281 -4.12 -2.65 -17.70
CA CYS A 281 -3.14 -3.62 -17.18
C CYS A 281 -3.76 -4.47 -16.06
N ALA A 282 -3.21 -5.66 -15.84
CA ALA A 282 -3.62 -6.54 -14.73
C ALA A 282 -2.48 -7.45 -14.24
N TRP A 283 -2.25 -7.48 -12.93
CA TRP A 283 -1.32 -8.40 -12.26
C TRP A 283 -1.99 -9.08 -11.06
N ASP A 284 -1.89 -10.41 -11.00
CA ASP A 284 -2.57 -11.18 -9.94
C ASP A 284 -1.80 -11.19 -8.61
N PHE A 285 -0.47 -11.31 -8.63
CA PHE A 285 0.37 -11.43 -7.42
C PHE A 285 -0.13 -12.46 -6.39
N THR A 286 -0.68 -13.58 -6.86
CA THR A 286 -1.20 -14.68 -6.03
C THR A 286 -0.30 -15.93 -6.02
N THR A 287 0.78 -15.90 -6.79
CA THR A 287 1.78 -16.97 -6.85
C THR A 287 3.18 -16.35 -6.94
N VAL A 288 4.18 -17.07 -6.44
CA VAL A 288 5.58 -16.66 -6.52
C VAL A 288 5.99 -16.47 -7.99
N ALA A 289 6.47 -15.27 -8.32
CA ALA A 289 6.92 -14.95 -9.67
C ALA A 289 8.17 -15.76 -10.07
N GLU A 290 8.27 -16.12 -11.35
CA GLU A 290 9.47 -16.76 -11.92
C GLU A 290 10.66 -15.80 -11.97
N ASP A 291 10.41 -14.56 -12.40
CA ASP A 291 11.39 -13.48 -12.45
C ASP A 291 10.77 -12.20 -11.87
N VAL A 292 11.24 -11.80 -10.69
CA VAL A 292 10.77 -10.59 -10.00
C VAL A 292 11.17 -9.29 -10.70
N THR A 293 12.07 -9.36 -11.69
CA THR A 293 12.47 -8.22 -12.51
C THR A 293 11.67 -8.06 -13.80
N ASN A 294 10.85 -9.06 -14.14
CA ASN A 294 10.07 -9.11 -15.36
C ASN A 294 8.79 -9.94 -15.16
N ILE A 295 7.81 -9.37 -14.46
CA ILE A 295 6.52 -9.99 -14.18
C ILE A 295 5.52 -9.51 -15.24
N PRO A 296 5.20 -10.30 -16.28
CA PRO A 296 4.27 -9.88 -17.32
C PRO A 296 2.87 -9.67 -16.74
N ASP A 297 2.20 -8.64 -17.24
CA ASP A 297 0.79 -8.41 -16.97
C ASP A 297 -0.09 -9.32 -17.85
N LYS A 298 -1.36 -9.48 -17.49
CA LYS A 298 -2.28 -10.38 -18.22
C LYS A 298 -2.65 -9.85 -19.60
N THR A 299 -2.49 -8.55 -19.86
CA THR A 299 -2.73 -7.98 -21.20
C THR A 299 -1.59 -8.26 -22.18
N GLY A 300 -0.41 -8.64 -21.67
CA GLY A 300 0.80 -8.87 -22.46
C GLY A 300 1.48 -7.59 -22.96
N LYS A 301 1.07 -6.42 -22.43
CA LYS A 301 1.58 -5.10 -22.85
C LYS A 301 2.59 -4.52 -21.87
N HIS A 302 2.54 -4.95 -20.62
CA HIS A 302 3.29 -4.35 -19.53
C HIS A 302 4.03 -5.40 -18.71
N VAL A 303 5.09 -4.96 -18.04
CA VAL A 303 5.88 -5.78 -17.14
C VAL A 303 6.08 -5.03 -15.82
N ALA A 304 5.93 -5.73 -14.71
CA ALA A 304 6.22 -5.20 -13.39
C ALA A 304 7.55 -5.73 -12.87
N LYS A 305 8.18 -4.97 -11.98
CA LYS A 305 9.38 -5.36 -11.25
C LYS A 305 9.19 -5.10 -9.76
N ILE A 306 9.57 -6.05 -8.93
CA ILE A 306 9.65 -5.87 -7.48
C ILE A 306 11.07 -5.38 -7.15
N VAL A 307 11.18 -4.27 -6.42
CA VAL A 307 12.45 -3.66 -6.04
C VAL A 307 12.60 -3.65 -4.53
N GLY A 308 13.78 -4.05 -4.05
CA GLY A 308 14.14 -3.97 -2.63
C GLY A 308 13.55 -5.11 -1.80
N ASN A 309 13.08 -4.79 -0.60
CA ASN A 309 12.61 -5.74 0.40
C ASN A 309 11.16 -6.16 0.14
N TYR A 310 10.96 -7.45 -0.06
CA TYR A 310 9.66 -8.10 -0.20
C TYR A 310 9.72 -9.52 0.34
N LYS A 311 8.56 -10.14 0.55
CA LYS A 311 8.46 -11.56 0.89
C LYS A 311 7.17 -12.16 0.37
N TRP A 312 7.27 -13.41 -0.09
CA TRP A 312 6.12 -14.24 -0.41
C TRP A 312 5.79 -15.11 0.80
N PHE A 313 4.57 -14.99 1.31
CA PHE A 313 4.06 -15.81 2.40
C PHE A 313 3.21 -16.92 1.82
N LYS A 314 3.52 -18.17 2.16
CA LYS A 314 2.72 -19.30 1.70
C LYS A 314 1.28 -19.14 2.19
N VAL A 315 0.30 -19.35 1.32
CA VAL A 315 -1.11 -19.44 1.74
C VAL A 315 -1.26 -20.76 2.50
N GLU A 316 -1.69 -20.68 3.76
CA GLU A 316 -2.09 -21.88 4.52
C GLU A 316 -3.42 -22.39 3.95
N ASN A 317 -3.46 -23.68 3.61
CA ASN A 317 -4.66 -24.34 3.09
C ASN A 317 -5.71 -24.55 4.18
#